data_AF-A0A813F9H6-F1
#
_entry.id   AF-A0A813F9H6-F1
#
_cell.length_a   1.000
_cell.length_b   1.000
_cell.length_c   1.000
_cell.angle_alpha   90.00
_cell.angle_beta   90.00
_cell.angle_gamma   90.00
#
_symmetry.space_group_name_H-M   'P 1'
#
loop_
_entity.id
_entity.type
_entity.pdbx_description
1 polymer ?
#
loop_
_entity_poly.entity_id
_entity_poly.type
_entity_poly.pdbx_seq_one_letter_code
_entity_poly.pdbx_strand_id
1 'polypeptide(L)'
;SQLNIWSWSFDKELLTPKARGNSSPPAALPSAAGSPVDSSTAVAESDLRIIKRVPLPRTATSMSANSKVSSPPKPPSGELWSALQGQRTNWAVVRRMARSIMDPDYTLSDFNQDLSAFPELSLYLRDSPQGSATNTSSSRTVGDEYQRTVGAFFAVYWLMRVDHDGRDGFTFGVDNRWVPLKATLSKDAAATAAGAAEVPQDAHQRLFSIDRRMTFVKDARWDFFRRLLFD
;
A
#
# COMPACT_ATOMS: atom_id res chain seq x y z
N SER A 1 1.01 -11.55 -15.28
CA SER A 1 0.27 -11.25 -14.04
C SER A 1 0.96 -10.09 -13.33
N GLN A 2 0.29 -8.95 -13.17
CA GLN A 2 0.78 -7.87 -12.30
C GLN A 2 0.56 -8.32 -10.86
N LEU A 3 1.64 -8.42 -10.09
CA LEU A 3 1.58 -8.55 -8.65
C LEU A 3 1.03 -7.23 -8.11
N ASN A 4 -0.27 -7.18 -7.84
CA ASN A 4 -0.94 -6.07 -7.16
C ASN A 4 -0.54 -6.09 -5.68
N ILE A 5 0.74 -5.83 -5.44
CA ILE A 5 1.35 -5.71 -4.12
C ILE A 5 0.89 -4.36 -3.56
N TRP A 6 -0.16 -4.45 -2.74
CA TRP A 6 -0.49 -3.49 -1.68
C TRP A 6 -0.53 -2.03 -2.12
N SER A 7 -1.60 -1.63 -2.82
CA SER A 7 -1.97 -0.21 -2.82
C SER A 7 -2.44 0.14 -1.41
N TRP A 8 -1.55 0.72 -0.61
CA TRP A 8 -1.91 1.42 0.62
C TRP A 8 -2.73 2.66 0.22
N SER A 9 -4.03 2.46 -0.01
CA SER A 9 -4.97 3.55 -0.12
C SER A 9 -5.33 3.97 1.30
N PHE A 10 -4.91 5.17 1.68
CA PHE A 10 -5.38 5.82 2.90
C PHE A 10 -6.87 6.09 2.75
N ASP A 11 -7.68 5.25 3.38
CA ASP A 11 -9.13 5.39 3.36
C ASP A 11 -9.54 6.47 4.37
N LYS A 12 -9.69 7.71 3.89
CA LYS A 12 -10.06 8.85 4.73
C LYS A 12 -11.52 8.79 5.19
N GLU A 13 -12.37 8.01 4.53
CA GLU A 13 -13.83 8.06 4.74
C GLU A 13 -14.35 7.13 5.83
N LEU A 14 -13.61 6.06 6.18
CA LEU A 14 -13.98 5.13 7.27
C LEU A 14 -14.00 5.76 8.68
N LEU A 15 -13.58 7.03 8.83
CA LEU A 15 -13.36 7.67 10.13
C LEU A 15 -14.18 8.94 10.38
N THR A 16 -15.12 9.32 9.51
CA THR A 16 -16.07 10.38 9.89
C THR A 16 -17.20 9.74 10.69
N PRO A 17 -17.31 9.99 12.02
CA PRO A 17 -18.47 9.55 12.78
C PRO A 17 -19.70 10.25 12.20
N LYS A 18 -20.53 9.50 11.48
CA LYS A 18 -21.79 9.98 10.90
C LYS A 18 -22.64 10.52 12.05
N ALA A 19 -22.75 11.85 12.15
CA ALA A 19 -23.61 12.51 13.11
C ALA A 19 -25.02 11.93 12.97
N ARG A 20 -25.56 11.36 14.06
CA ARG A 20 -26.93 10.84 14.10
C ARG A 20 -27.90 12.00 13.92
N GLY A 21 -28.34 12.23 12.68
CA GLY A 21 -29.49 13.05 12.39
C GLY A 21 -30.75 12.29 12.82
N ASN A 22 -31.53 12.89 13.71
CA ASN A 22 -32.87 12.42 14.08
C ASN A 22 -33.78 12.44 12.85
N SER A 23 -34.30 11.29 12.43
CA SER A 23 -35.36 11.19 11.44
C SER A 23 -36.67 10.69 12.06
N SER A 24 -37.74 11.40 11.72
CA SER A 24 -39.16 11.17 12.06
C SER A 24 -39.76 9.96 11.29
N PRO A 25 -40.97 9.48 11.64
CA PRO A 25 -41.51 8.18 11.21
C PRO A 25 -42.22 8.18 9.83
N PRO A 26 -42.55 6.98 9.27
CA PRO A 26 -42.82 6.78 7.85
C PRO A 26 -44.31 6.83 7.46
N ALA A 27 -44.58 7.15 6.19
CA ALA A 27 -45.88 7.01 5.54
C ALA A 27 -45.83 5.93 4.44
N ALA A 28 -46.99 5.32 4.19
CA ALA A 28 -47.20 3.98 3.67
C ALA A 28 -47.15 3.77 2.14
N LEU A 29 -47.03 2.48 1.79
CA LEU A 29 -47.14 1.74 0.52
C LEU A 29 -48.33 2.13 -0.41
N PRO A 30 -48.30 1.79 -1.72
CA PRO A 30 -48.84 0.48 -2.16
C PRO A 30 -48.07 -0.27 -3.28
N SER A 31 -48.40 -1.55 -3.32
CA SER A 31 -47.96 -2.68 -4.16
C SER A 31 -48.45 -2.64 -5.62
N ALA A 32 -47.66 -3.16 -6.56
CA ALA A 32 -48.16 -3.79 -7.79
C ALA A 32 -47.13 -4.75 -8.41
N ALA A 33 -47.62 -5.87 -8.91
CA ALA A 33 -46.91 -7.03 -9.46
C ALA A 33 -46.62 -6.93 -10.97
N GLY A 34 -45.62 -7.69 -11.44
CA GLY A 34 -45.42 -8.00 -12.86
C GLY A 34 -44.04 -8.60 -13.19
N SER A 35 -43.99 -9.90 -13.47
CA SER A 35 -42.84 -10.65 -14.05
C SER A 35 -42.83 -10.55 -15.59
N PRO A 36 -42.01 -11.35 -16.32
CA PRO A 36 -40.55 -11.36 -16.51
C PRO A 36 -40.18 -11.13 -18.01
N VAL A 37 -38.88 -11.12 -18.38
CA VAL A 37 -38.28 -11.66 -19.65
C VAL A 37 -36.95 -10.96 -20.02
N ASP A 38 -35.94 -11.80 -20.25
CA ASP A 38 -34.69 -11.70 -21.04
C ASP A 38 -33.86 -10.41 -21.10
N SER A 39 -32.57 -10.56 -20.81
CA SER A 39 -31.48 -10.27 -21.76
C SER A 39 -30.11 -10.64 -21.19
N SER A 40 -29.54 -11.75 -21.68
CA SER A 40 -28.12 -12.07 -21.55
C SER A 40 -27.29 -10.95 -22.17
N THR A 41 -26.72 -10.11 -21.32
CA THR A 41 -25.81 -9.04 -21.72
C THR A 41 -24.40 -9.48 -21.37
N ALA A 42 -23.63 -9.85 -22.40
CA ALA A 42 -22.19 -10.04 -22.29
C ALA A 42 -21.54 -8.70 -21.95
N VAL A 43 -21.21 -8.49 -20.67
CA VAL A 43 -20.46 -7.32 -20.23
C VAL A 43 -18.99 -7.57 -20.55
N ALA A 44 -18.48 -6.82 -21.53
CA ALA A 44 -17.07 -6.77 -21.84
C ALA A 44 -16.28 -6.33 -20.60
N GLU A 45 -15.45 -7.22 -20.07
CA GLU A 45 -14.37 -6.93 -19.13
C GLU A 45 -13.30 -6.07 -19.82
N SER A 46 -13.57 -4.79 -20.01
CA SER A 46 -12.51 -3.79 -20.20
C SER A 46 -12.74 -2.62 -19.25
N ASP A 47 -12.99 -2.97 -17.99
CA ASP A 47 -12.95 -2.02 -16.88
C ASP A 47 -11.46 -1.79 -16.57
N LEU A 48 -10.95 -0.69 -17.12
CA LEU A 48 -9.60 -0.19 -16.88
C LEU A 48 -9.47 0.06 -15.37
N ARG A 49 -8.93 -0.93 -14.65
CA ARG A 49 -8.66 -0.87 -13.21
C ARG A 49 -7.79 0.36 -12.95
N ILE A 50 -8.40 1.44 -12.49
CA ILE A 50 -7.72 2.63 -12.01
C ILE A 50 -6.93 2.19 -10.77
N ILE A 51 -5.65 1.88 -10.97
CA ILE A 51 -4.74 1.52 -9.88
C ILE A 51 -4.54 2.80 -9.06
N LYS A 52 -5.20 2.89 -7.89
CA LYS A 52 -4.97 3.96 -6.92
C LYS A 52 -3.52 3.87 -6.44
N ARG A 53 -2.69 4.78 -6.96
CA ARG A 53 -1.26 4.89 -6.63
C ARG A 53 -1.09 5.43 -5.21
N VAL A 54 -0.09 4.92 -4.49
CA VAL A 54 0.33 5.46 -3.19
C VAL A 54 0.69 6.95 -3.37
N PRO A 55 0.19 7.86 -2.52
CA PRO A 55 0.55 9.27 -2.60
C PRO A 55 2.06 9.44 -2.49
N LEU A 56 2.67 10.06 -3.50
CA LEU A 56 4.09 10.39 -3.47
C LEU A 56 4.34 11.43 -2.36
N PRO A 57 5.39 11.28 -1.53
CA PRO A 57 5.74 12.29 -0.54
C PRO A 57 6.08 13.62 -1.24
N ARG A 58 5.50 14.73 -0.77
CA ARG A 58 5.57 16.06 -1.40
C ARG A 58 6.97 16.71 -1.37
N THR A 59 7.97 16.09 -0.76
CA THR A 59 9.30 16.68 -0.51
C THR A 59 10.33 16.42 -1.62
N ALA A 60 9.94 15.86 -2.77
CA ALA A 60 10.88 15.37 -3.79
C ALA A 60 11.39 16.43 -4.81
N THR A 61 11.20 17.74 -4.56
CA THR A 61 11.54 18.77 -5.56
C THR A 61 12.68 19.67 -5.11
N SER A 62 13.70 19.77 -5.99
CA SER A 62 14.86 20.66 -5.96
C SER A 62 16.07 20.13 -5.20
N MET A 63 17.11 19.70 -5.95
CA MET A 63 18.52 20.04 -5.72
C MET A 63 19.34 19.81 -7.00
N SER A 64 20.07 20.87 -7.42
CA SER A 64 20.98 20.90 -8.56
C SER A 64 22.40 21.33 -8.16
N ALA A 65 23.36 20.58 -8.72
CA ALA A 65 24.68 20.93 -9.30
C ALA A 65 25.70 21.82 -8.55
N ASN A 66 26.84 21.24 -8.16
CA ASN A 66 28.17 21.50 -8.78
C ASN A 66 29.29 20.71 -8.05
N SER A 67 30.03 19.82 -8.73
CA SER A 67 31.32 19.29 -8.21
C SER A 67 32.13 18.57 -9.31
N LYS A 68 33.41 18.94 -9.45
CA LYS A 68 34.37 18.45 -10.46
C LYS A 68 35.49 17.67 -9.74
N VAL A 69 35.55 16.35 -9.89
CA VAL A 69 36.62 15.48 -9.32
C VAL A 69 36.98 14.35 -10.29
N SER A 70 38.30 14.09 -10.37
CA SER A 70 39.03 12.93 -10.94
C SER A 70 38.20 11.68 -11.23
N SER A 71 38.27 11.13 -12.45
CA SER A 71 37.30 10.17 -12.99
C SER A 71 37.49 8.71 -12.52
N PRO A 72 36.67 8.21 -11.57
CA PRO A 72 36.43 6.78 -11.38
C PRO A 72 35.82 6.14 -12.65
N PRO A 73 35.75 4.80 -12.74
CA PRO A 73 35.05 4.11 -13.83
C PRO A 73 33.71 4.77 -14.13
N LYS A 74 33.52 5.15 -15.40
CA LYS A 74 32.38 5.95 -15.85
C LYS A 74 31.09 5.21 -15.45
N PRO A 75 30.26 5.79 -14.57
CA PRO A 75 29.03 5.14 -14.15
C PRO A 75 28.12 4.94 -15.37
N PRO A 76 27.31 3.87 -15.39
CA PRO A 76 26.43 3.55 -16.52
C PRO A 76 25.50 4.70 -16.91
N SER A 77 25.12 5.54 -15.95
CA SER A 77 24.37 6.78 -16.19
C SER A 77 24.93 7.92 -15.35
N GLY A 78 25.29 9.02 -16.03
CA GLY A 78 25.79 10.23 -15.37
C GLY A 78 24.71 10.93 -14.52
N GLU A 79 23.44 10.79 -14.91
CA GLU A 79 22.31 11.38 -14.20
C GLU A 79 22.06 10.71 -12.84
N LEU A 80 21.99 9.37 -12.78
CA LEU A 80 21.82 8.66 -11.50
C LEU A 80 23.02 8.88 -10.59
N TRP A 81 24.23 8.91 -11.17
CA TRP A 81 25.43 9.24 -10.41
C TRP A 81 25.36 10.63 -9.80
N SER A 82 24.97 11.63 -10.57
CA SER A 82 24.82 13.02 -10.09
C SER A 82 23.72 13.13 -9.04
N ALA A 83 22.64 12.35 -9.20
CA ALA A 83 21.51 12.30 -8.28
C ALA A 83 21.88 11.71 -6.91
N LEU A 84 22.75 10.69 -6.89
CA LEU A 84 23.26 10.06 -5.66
C LEU A 84 24.55 10.69 -5.14
N GLN A 85 25.13 11.67 -5.84
CA GLN A 85 26.42 12.22 -5.46
C GLN A 85 26.35 12.86 -4.06
N GLY A 86 27.19 12.37 -3.14
CA GLY A 86 27.20 12.81 -1.74
C GLY A 86 26.10 12.22 -0.86
N GLN A 87 25.12 11.53 -1.45
CA GLN A 87 24.12 10.77 -0.72
C GLN A 87 24.70 9.39 -0.40
N ARG A 88 24.53 8.93 0.85
CA ARG A 88 24.96 7.60 1.28
C ARG A 88 23.90 6.99 2.17
N THR A 89 23.74 5.68 2.09
CA THR A 89 22.89 4.93 3.01
C THR A 89 23.30 5.24 4.45
N ASN A 90 22.34 5.66 5.28
CA ASN A 90 22.59 5.91 6.69
C ASN A 90 22.62 4.59 7.46
N TRP A 91 23.77 3.92 7.45
CA TRP A 91 23.97 2.63 8.11
C TRP A 91 23.76 2.64 9.62
N ALA A 92 23.80 3.80 10.27
CA ALA A 92 23.45 3.90 11.69
C ALA A 92 21.94 3.68 11.89
N VAL A 93 21.11 4.34 11.08
CA VAL A 93 19.65 4.17 11.08
C VAL A 93 19.28 2.75 10.67
N VAL A 94 19.88 2.21 9.61
CA VAL A 94 19.60 0.82 9.16
C VAL A 94 19.91 -0.20 10.27
N ARG A 95 21.04 -0.05 10.98
CA ARG A 95 21.38 -0.93 12.09
C ARG A 95 20.44 -0.77 13.29
N ARG A 96 19.99 0.46 13.58
CA ARG A 96 18.96 0.71 14.61
C ARG A 96 17.66 0.03 14.22
N MET A 97 17.16 0.28 13.00
CA MET A 97 15.95 -0.33 12.45
C MET A 97 16.00 -1.86 12.57
N ALA A 98 17.09 -2.49 12.15
CA ALA A 98 17.25 -3.94 12.25
C ALA A 98 17.22 -4.47 13.70
N ARG A 99 17.74 -3.72 14.67
CA ARG A 99 17.72 -4.09 16.10
C ARG A 99 16.35 -3.88 16.73
N SER A 100 15.66 -2.80 16.33
CA SER A 100 14.37 -2.39 16.91
C SER A 100 13.17 -3.04 16.23
N ILE A 101 13.33 -3.72 15.08
CA ILE A 101 12.19 -4.25 14.30
C ILE A 101 11.29 -5.21 15.10
N MET A 102 11.87 -5.94 16.06
CA MET A 102 11.16 -6.86 16.96
C MET A 102 10.65 -6.21 18.24
N ASP A 103 11.02 -4.95 18.50
CA ASP A 103 10.60 -4.21 19.69
C ASP A 103 9.09 -3.89 19.58
N PRO A 104 8.26 -4.24 20.59
CA PRO A 104 6.84 -3.89 20.59
C PRO A 104 6.58 -2.39 20.45
N ASP A 105 7.48 -1.55 20.97
CA ASP A 105 7.34 -0.08 20.93
C ASP A 105 7.77 0.52 19.59
N TYR A 106 8.42 -0.27 18.72
CA TYR A 106 8.84 0.17 17.38
C TYR A 106 7.69 0.04 16.38
N THR A 107 7.10 1.17 16.04
CA THR A 107 5.88 1.22 15.22
C THR A 107 6.18 1.16 13.73
N LEU A 108 5.15 0.85 12.95
CA LEU A 108 5.22 0.91 11.48
C LEU A 108 5.52 2.32 10.96
N SER A 109 5.06 3.35 11.68
CA SER A 109 5.36 4.75 11.35
C SER A 109 6.86 5.04 11.48
N ASP A 110 7.50 4.53 12.55
CA ASP A 110 8.95 4.66 12.75
C ASP A 110 9.71 3.95 11.63
N PHE A 111 9.27 2.74 11.26
CA PHE A 111 9.85 2.00 10.13
C PHE A 111 9.74 2.77 8.81
N ASN A 112 8.57 3.34 8.50
CA ASN A 112 8.39 4.15 7.30
C ASN A 112 9.29 5.39 7.27
N GLN A 113 9.47 6.04 8.43
CA GLN A 113 10.40 7.17 8.55
C GLN A 113 11.86 6.71 8.33
N ASP A 114 12.24 5.56 8.88
CA ASP A 114 13.59 5.00 8.79
C ASP A 114 13.94 4.53 7.37
N LEU A 115 12.97 4.27 6.49
CA LEU A 115 13.23 4.02 5.06
C LEU A 115 13.91 5.21 4.37
N SER A 116 13.83 6.43 4.91
CA SER A 116 14.60 7.57 4.42
C SER A 116 16.12 7.38 4.52
N ALA A 117 16.59 6.37 5.27
CA ALA A 117 17.99 5.98 5.32
C ALA A 117 18.54 5.47 3.98
N PHE A 118 17.67 5.09 3.03
CA PHE A 118 18.03 4.61 1.69
C PHE A 118 17.81 5.72 0.65
N PRO A 119 18.83 6.53 0.34
CA PRO A 119 18.68 7.60 -0.65
C PRO A 119 18.30 7.08 -2.05
N GLU A 120 18.57 5.81 -2.34
CA GLU A 120 18.20 5.14 -3.59
C GLU A 120 16.69 5.12 -3.83
N LEU A 121 15.88 5.10 -2.76
CA LEU A 121 14.42 5.15 -2.89
C LEU A 121 13.94 6.46 -3.53
N SER A 122 14.66 7.56 -3.31
CA SER A 122 14.33 8.85 -3.91
C SER A 122 14.53 8.86 -5.44
N LEU A 123 15.35 7.97 -5.99
CA LEU A 123 15.56 7.88 -7.44
C LEU A 123 14.30 7.50 -8.19
N TYR A 124 13.44 6.67 -7.58
CA TYR A 124 12.17 6.29 -8.18
C TYR A 124 11.12 7.42 -8.13
N LEU A 125 11.36 8.45 -7.32
CA LEU A 125 10.48 9.60 -7.17
C LEU A 125 10.88 10.77 -8.06
N ARG A 126 12.04 10.70 -8.72
CA ARG A 126 12.48 11.74 -9.64
C ARG A 126 11.68 11.61 -10.93
N ASP A 127 10.82 12.59 -11.17
CA ASP A 127 10.20 12.76 -12.47
C ASP A 127 11.28 13.04 -13.51
N SER A 128 11.29 12.27 -14.60
CA SER A 128 12.09 12.61 -15.77
C SER A 128 11.55 13.96 -16.29
N PRO A 129 12.38 15.03 -16.35
CA PRO A 129 11.92 16.40 -16.63
C PRO A 129 11.35 16.57 -18.04
N GLN A 130 11.42 15.56 -18.89
CA GLN A 130 10.68 15.49 -20.14
C GLN A 130 9.69 14.35 -20.01
N GLY A 131 8.39 14.64 -20.18
CA GLY A 131 7.28 13.67 -20.19
C GLY A 131 7.38 12.52 -21.21
N SER A 132 8.58 12.24 -21.71
CA SER A 132 9.01 10.91 -22.07
C SER A 132 8.79 10.01 -20.86
N ALA A 133 7.69 9.26 -20.91
CA ALA A 133 7.51 8.07 -20.09
C ALA A 133 8.74 7.20 -20.35
N THR A 134 9.75 7.33 -19.49
CA THR A 134 10.90 6.44 -19.46
C THR A 134 10.35 5.11 -18.99
N ASN A 135 9.80 4.37 -19.94
CA ASN A 135 9.50 2.97 -19.77
C ASN A 135 10.81 2.36 -19.33
N THR A 136 10.85 1.97 -18.05
CA THR A 136 11.92 1.11 -17.57
C THR A 136 11.97 -0.11 -18.47
N SER A 137 13.11 -0.78 -18.58
CA SER A 137 13.23 -1.99 -19.40
C SER A 137 12.22 -3.09 -19.04
N SER A 138 11.52 -2.97 -17.89
CA SER A 138 10.45 -3.85 -17.44
C SER A 138 9.03 -3.47 -17.95
N SER A 139 8.89 -2.43 -18.79
CA SER A 139 7.60 -1.88 -19.25
C SER A 139 6.70 -1.39 -18.11
N ARG A 140 7.28 -1.09 -16.95
CA ARG A 140 6.56 -0.56 -15.78
C ARG A 140 6.89 0.91 -15.58
N THR A 141 5.94 1.64 -15.02
CA THR A 141 6.19 3.02 -14.64
C THR A 141 7.12 3.06 -13.44
N VAL A 142 7.94 4.11 -13.32
CA VAL A 142 8.88 4.27 -12.20
C VAL A 142 8.15 4.26 -10.86
N GLY A 143 6.95 4.84 -10.81
CA GLY A 143 6.07 4.80 -9.63
C GLY A 143 5.64 3.38 -9.24
N ASP A 144 5.42 2.48 -10.21
CA ASP A 144 5.12 1.07 -9.92
C ASP A 144 6.34 0.36 -9.31
N GLU A 145 7.55 0.65 -9.80
CA GLU A 145 8.77 0.08 -9.24
C GLU A 145 9.05 0.63 -7.83
N TYR A 146 8.78 1.91 -7.56
CA TYR A 146 8.82 2.48 -6.21
C TYR A 146 7.88 1.71 -5.26
N GLN A 147 6.62 1.55 -5.67
CA GLN A 147 5.61 0.87 -4.85
C GLN A 147 5.97 -0.58 -4.57
N ARG A 148 6.51 -1.31 -5.56
CA ARG A 148 6.97 -2.68 -5.35
C ARG A 148 8.14 -2.76 -4.39
N THR A 149 9.09 -1.84 -4.51
CA THR A 149 10.29 -1.79 -3.66
C THR A 149 9.89 -1.48 -2.22
N VAL A 150 9.10 -0.42 -2.01
CA VAL A 150 8.59 -0.06 -0.68
C VAL A 150 7.67 -1.15 -0.11
N GLY A 151 6.81 -1.75 -0.95
CA GLY A 151 5.99 -2.88 -0.56
C GLY A 151 6.80 -4.10 -0.11
N ALA A 152 7.97 -4.35 -0.71
CA ALA A 152 8.87 -5.39 -0.26
C ALA A 152 9.49 -5.07 1.11
N PHE A 153 9.87 -3.82 1.38
CA PHE A 153 10.33 -3.41 2.73
C PHE A 153 9.25 -3.64 3.78
N PHE A 154 7.99 -3.26 3.51
CA PHE A 154 6.88 -3.53 4.42
C PHE A 154 6.60 -5.02 4.59
N ALA A 155 6.71 -5.82 3.53
CA ALA A 155 6.60 -7.28 3.64
C ALA A 155 7.66 -7.84 4.59
N VAL A 156 8.92 -7.39 4.48
CA VAL A 156 9.98 -7.77 5.42
C VAL A 156 9.64 -7.35 6.84
N TYR A 157 9.20 -6.11 7.05
CA TYR A 157 8.77 -5.62 8.38
C TYR A 157 7.74 -6.53 9.04
N TRP A 158 6.69 -6.89 8.30
CA TRP A 158 5.64 -7.73 8.84
C TRP A 158 6.05 -9.19 9.06
N LEU A 159 6.86 -9.74 8.15
CA LEU A 159 7.34 -11.12 8.31
C LEU A 159 8.28 -11.23 9.52
N MET A 160 9.13 -10.24 9.76
CA MET A 160 9.94 -10.19 10.99
C MET A 160 9.05 -10.17 12.24
N ARG A 161 7.93 -9.45 12.21
CA ARG A 161 7.00 -9.31 13.35
C ARG A 161 5.88 -10.35 13.37
N VAL A 162 6.08 -11.52 12.75
CA VAL A 162 5.02 -12.54 12.59
C VAL A 162 4.43 -13.04 13.92
N ASP A 163 5.17 -12.99 15.02
CA ASP A 163 4.70 -13.41 16.35
C ASP A 163 4.02 -12.29 17.16
N HIS A 164 4.01 -11.07 16.62
CA HIS A 164 3.36 -9.91 17.22
C HIS A 164 2.13 -9.51 16.41
N ASP A 165 2.24 -8.42 15.66
CA ASP A 165 1.21 -7.82 14.84
C ASP A 165 1.41 -8.08 13.33
N GLY A 166 2.48 -8.79 12.97
CA GLY A 166 2.88 -9.06 11.60
C GLY A 166 1.85 -9.83 10.78
N ARG A 167 1.18 -10.83 11.33
CA ARG A 167 0.17 -11.62 10.59
C ARG A 167 -1.01 -10.77 10.14
N ASP A 168 -1.50 -9.94 11.06
CA ASP A 168 -2.64 -9.04 10.82
C ASP A 168 -2.23 -7.91 9.86
N GLY A 169 -1.10 -7.25 10.14
CA GLY A 169 -0.58 -6.17 9.28
C GLY A 169 -0.26 -6.66 7.86
N PHE A 170 0.36 -7.84 7.74
CA PHE A 170 0.66 -8.47 6.45
C PHE A 170 -0.59 -8.88 5.69
N THR A 171 -1.73 -9.14 6.33
CA THR A 171 -2.90 -9.68 5.62
C THR A 171 -3.99 -8.64 5.38
N PHE A 172 -4.25 -7.81 6.38
CA PHE A 172 -5.35 -6.85 6.34
C PHE A 172 -4.88 -5.43 6.05
N GLY A 173 -3.58 -5.14 6.20
CA GLY A 173 -3.02 -3.81 6.10
C GLY A 173 -3.17 -3.02 7.40
N VAL A 174 -3.20 -1.69 7.30
CA VAL A 174 -3.21 -0.76 8.43
C VAL A 174 -4.22 0.35 8.23
N ASP A 175 -4.59 1.01 9.32
CA ASP A 175 -5.40 2.22 9.31
C ASP A 175 -4.56 3.49 9.06
N ASN A 176 -5.20 4.66 9.05
CA ASN A 176 -4.53 5.94 8.85
C ASN A 176 -3.55 6.34 9.98
N ARG A 177 -3.59 5.62 11.11
CA ARG A 177 -2.67 5.80 12.24
C ARG A 177 -1.55 4.76 12.21
N TRP A 178 -1.39 4.06 11.09
CA TRP A 178 -0.39 3.00 10.90
C TRP A 178 -0.58 1.82 11.86
N VAL A 179 -1.81 1.61 12.36
CA VAL A 179 -2.14 0.49 13.25
C VAL A 179 -2.67 -0.68 12.41
N PRO A 180 -2.14 -1.91 12.60
CA PRO A 180 -2.62 -3.12 11.94
C PRO A 180 -4.13 -3.34 12.09
N LEU A 181 -4.80 -3.58 10.97
CA LEU A 181 -6.21 -3.94 10.96
C LEU A 181 -6.37 -5.39 11.42
N LYS A 182 -7.24 -5.60 12.42
CA LYS A 182 -7.54 -6.95 12.91
C LYS A 182 -8.66 -7.60 12.10
N ALA A 183 -8.65 -8.93 12.07
CA ALA A 183 -9.70 -9.74 11.46
C ALA A 183 -11.12 -9.40 11.98
N THR A 184 -11.24 -9.06 13.26
CA THR A 184 -12.54 -8.73 13.91
C THR A 184 -13.15 -7.45 13.34
N LEU A 185 -12.36 -6.38 13.29
CA LEU A 185 -12.79 -5.08 12.75
C LEU A 185 -13.17 -5.17 11.27
N SER A 186 -12.56 -6.11 10.54
CA SER A 186 -12.87 -6.31 9.12
C SER A 186 -14.23 -6.96 8.89
N LYS A 187 -14.71 -7.79 9.83
CA LYS A 187 -16.06 -8.37 9.75
C LYS A 187 -17.13 -7.34 10.10
N ASP A 188 -16.88 -6.52 11.12
CA ASP A 188 -17.83 -5.48 11.54
C ASP A 188 -17.95 -4.38 10.48
N ALA A 189 -16.84 -4.01 9.83
CA ALA A 189 -16.87 -3.12 8.68
C ALA A 189 -17.64 -3.71 7.49
N ALA A 190 -17.48 -5.01 7.21
CA ALA A 190 -18.22 -5.70 6.16
C ALA A 190 -19.72 -5.81 6.47
N ALA A 191 -20.09 -6.11 7.73
CA ALA A 191 -21.47 -6.18 8.17
C ALA A 191 -22.15 -4.80 8.17
N THR A 192 -21.42 -3.76 8.57
CA THR A 192 -21.90 -2.37 8.50
C THR A 192 -22.12 -1.92 7.06
N ALA A 193 -21.24 -2.33 6.13
CA ALA A 193 -21.44 -2.09 4.70
C ALA A 193 -22.68 -2.84 4.15
N ALA A 194 -22.95 -4.06 4.59
CA ALA A 194 -24.11 -4.83 4.14
C ALA A 194 -25.47 -4.27 4.60
N GLY A 195 -25.50 -3.46 5.67
CA GLY A 195 -26.72 -2.86 6.23
C GLY A 195 -26.92 -1.37 5.90
N ALA A 196 -25.90 -0.67 5.40
CA ALA A 196 -26.00 0.71 4.97
C ALA A 196 -26.42 0.77 3.50
N ALA A 197 -27.58 1.38 3.21
CA ALA A 197 -28.20 1.43 1.88
C ALA A 197 -27.35 2.13 0.79
N GLU A 198 -26.23 2.75 1.14
CA GLU A 198 -25.24 3.26 0.19
C GLU A 198 -23.84 2.98 0.74
N VAL A 199 -23.23 1.89 0.26
CA VAL A 199 -21.80 1.65 0.44
C VAL A 199 -21.07 2.63 -0.48
N PRO A 200 -20.16 3.49 0.03
CA PRO A 200 -19.31 4.31 -0.83
C PRO A 200 -18.62 3.40 -1.86
N GLN A 201 -18.79 3.68 -3.15
CA GLN A 201 -18.27 2.86 -4.26
C GLN A 201 -16.77 2.54 -4.13
N ASP A 202 -16.03 3.33 -3.35
CA ASP A 202 -14.61 3.14 -3.08
C ASP A 202 -14.27 2.02 -2.09
N ALA A 203 -15.21 1.58 -1.23
CA ALA A 203 -14.97 0.44 -0.33
C ALA A 203 -14.81 -0.89 -1.09
N HIS A 204 -15.36 -0.98 -2.31
CA HIS A 204 -15.20 -2.11 -3.22
C HIS A 204 -13.78 -2.21 -3.82
N GLN A 205 -12.92 -1.20 -3.65
CA GLN A 205 -11.56 -1.22 -4.21
C GLN A 205 -10.54 -1.95 -3.33
N ARG A 206 -10.96 -2.63 -2.26
CA ARG A 206 -10.09 -3.63 -1.62
C ARG A 206 -9.90 -4.78 -2.61
N LEU A 207 -8.69 -4.85 -3.18
CA LEU A 207 -8.27 -5.79 -4.25
C LEU A 207 -8.60 -7.28 -4.01
N PHE A 208 -8.88 -7.68 -2.77
CA PHE A 208 -9.27 -9.04 -2.40
C PHE A 208 -10.43 -9.00 -1.43
N SER A 209 -11.40 -9.91 -1.62
CA SER A 209 -12.50 -10.11 -0.67
C SER A 209 -11.98 -10.44 0.71
N ILE A 210 -12.74 -10.04 1.74
CA ILE A 210 -12.38 -10.31 3.13
C ILE A 210 -12.22 -11.82 3.38
N ASP A 211 -13.05 -12.65 2.74
CA ASP A 211 -12.98 -14.11 2.88
C ASP A 211 -11.65 -14.66 2.38
N ARG A 212 -11.14 -14.20 1.23
CA ARG A 212 -9.83 -14.65 0.73
C ARG A 212 -8.69 -14.29 1.68
N ARG A 213 -8.75 -13.12 2.30
CA ARG A 213 -7.76 -12.70 3.31
C ARG A 213 -7.85 -13.56 4.56
N MET A 214 -9.07 -13.84 5.03
CA MET A 214 -9.30 -14.73 6.17
C MET A 214 -8.81 -16.16 5.90
N THR A 215 -9.07 -16.69 4.70
CA THR A 215 -8.53 -17.98 4.26
C THR A 215 -7.00 -17.95 4.26
N PHE A 216 -6.39 -16.91 3.71
CA PHE A 216 -4.94 -16.75 3.72
C PHE A 216 -4.37 -16.72 5.15
N VAL A 217 -4.94 -15.96 6.10
CA VAL A 217 -4.46 -15.96 7.50
C VAL A 217 -4.52 -17.36 8.11
N LYS A 218 -5.58 -18.12 7.85
CA LYS A 218 -5.76 -19.45 8.43
C LYS A 218 -4.85 -20.51 7.81
N ASP A 219 -4.70 -20.47 6.49
CA ASP A 219 -4.05 -21.53 5.72
C ASP A 219 -2.55 -21.23 5.48
N ALA A 220 -2.11 -19.99 5.68
CA ALA A 220 -0.71 -19.64 5.55
C ALA A 220 0.14 -20.37 6.59
N ARG A 221 1.27 -20.91 6.13
CA ARG A 221 2.25 -21.61 6.96
C ARG A 221 3.13 -20.62 7.72
N TRP A 222 2.55 -19.90 8.69
CA TRP A 222 3.28 -18.87 9.46
C TRP A 222 4.52 -19.40 10.16
N ASP A 223 4.49 -20.65 10.65
CA ASP A 223 5.66 -21.28 11.25
C ASP A 223 6.81 -21.48 10.25
N PHE A 224 6.51 -21.68 8.97
CA PHE A 224 7.55 -21.76 7.94
C PHE A 224 8.24 -20.41 7.75
N PHE A 225 7.48 -19.30 7.72
CA PHE A 225 8.07 -17.96 7.64
C PHE A 225 8.90 -17.63 8.88
N ARG A 226 8.42 -18.03 10.06
CA ARG A 226 9.16 -17.89 11.31
C ARG A 226 10.49 -18.63 11.25
N ARG A 227 10.49 -19.91 10.89
CA ARG A 227 11.75 -20.68 10.74
C ARG A 227 12.68 -20.07 9.71
N LEU A 228 12.15 -19.65 8.56
CA LEU A 228 12.95 -19.05 7.48
C LEU A 228 13.69 -17.76 7.90
N LEU A 229 13.15 -17.01 8.87
CA LEU A 229 13.72 -15.73 9.29
C LEU A 229 14.64 -15.82 10.52
N PHE A 230 14.46 -16.85 11.35
CA PHE A 230 15.15 -16.95 12.64
C PHE A 230 16.05 -18.18 12.78
N ASP A 231 15.90 -19.19 11.92
CA ASP A 231 16.77 -20.38 11.87
C ASP A 231 17.76 -20.27 10.69
#